data_AF-A0A354GR81-F1
#
_entry.id   AF-A0A354GR81-F1
#
_cell.length_a   1.000
_cell.length_b   1.000
_cell.length_c   1.000
_cell.angle_alpha   90.00
_cell.angle_beta   90.00
_cell.angle_gamma   90.00
#
_symmetry.space_group_name_H-M   'P 1'
#
loop_
_entity.id
_entity.type
_entity.pdbx_description
1 polymer ?
#
loop_
_entity_poly.entity_id
_entity_poly.type
_entity_poly.pdbx_seq_one_letter_code
_entity_poly.pdbx_strand_id
1 'polypeptide(L)'
;MPVLKLPDGSRREVAVGARSRDVAESIGKRLAKDAVAAKVDGAVVDLDRELPDGEVSFAVLTPKDPEALEVLRHSCAHIMARAVMRLFPGVQLAFGPPTENGFYYDIESPTPITEADFPRIEEEMRKIIADAEPFERFERTTAEARGLVADLKQHYKVEHIDDDLKRYPSLSFYRQGEFIDLCRGPHIPHAGKVGAYKLLSIAGAYWKNDVTRKQLQRLYATAFFSQKELDAYLRQIEEAKKRDHRVLGKQLKLFTISQAVGSGLILWMPRGATVRGLLETFIKDELIKRGYQPVYTPHIGRLELYRTSGHFPYYRDAQFPPMFFHPLGQAVDTWLNLFDAKQLTEPAEKALLALVDEYVKATAVAESNDQKHQALALRAMWVNYQNAETPEGKAKALREWLDGQEAYLLKPMNCPHHIQIYKAEPRSYRDLPVRLAEFGTVYRFEQTGELSGLTRVRGFTQDDAHLFVTAEQIEEEVGANIDLVLFVLSSLGLSDYRVRVGLRAPDSSKYVGAAEDWDKAERTLVEVVKSRGMNYTAEQGEAAFYGPKIDFVVRDCIGREWQLGTVQLDYNLPKRFELEYIGKDNTPHRPVMIHRAPFGSVERFMGILIEHFAGAFPLW
;
A
#
# COMPACT_ATOMS: atom_id res chain seq x y z
N MET A 1 -27.96 -16.89 30.41
CA MET A 1 -27.81 -18.22 29.79
C MET A 1 -27.43 -17.99 28.34
N PRO A 2 -26.21 -18.36 27.93
CA PRO A 2 -25.78 -18.21 26.54
C PRO A 2 -26.57 -19.13 25.60
N VAL A 3 -26.98 -18.58 24.46
CA VAL A 3 -27.64 -19.29 23.36
C VAL A 3 -26.74 -19.22 22.13
N LEU A 4 -26.26 -20.36 21.65
CA LEU A 4 -25.30 -20.44 20.55
C LEU A 4 -26.03 -20.74 19.25
N LYS A 5 -25.85 -19.88 18.24
CA LYS A 5 -26.26 -20.14 16.86
C LYS A 5 -25.08 -20.78 16.11
N LEU A 6 -25.22 -22.06 15.78
CA LEU A 6 -24.19 -22.84 15.10
C LEU A 6 -24.22 -22.63 13.57
N PRO A 7 -23.16 -22.99 12.83
CA PRO A 7 -23.08 -22.76 11.38
C PRO A 7 -24.15 -23.50 10.56
N ASP A 8 -24.71 -24.59 11.10
CA ASP A 8 -25.82 -25.34 10.50
C ASP A 8 -27.20 -24.69 10.73
N GLY A 9 -27.23 -23.53 11.41
CA GLY A 9 -28.44 -22.80 11.75
C GLY A 9 -29.16 -23.30 13.00
N SER A 10 -28.65 -24.37 13.64
CA SER A 10 -29.21 -24.86 14.90
C SER A 10 -28.89 -23.92 16.07
N ARG A 11 -29.74 -23.96 17.09
CA ARG A 11 -29.55 -23.22 18.34
C ARG A 11 -29.26 -24.17 19.48
N ARG A 12 -28.33 -23.81 20.35
CA ARG A 12 -27.94 -24.61 21.52
C ARG A 12 -27.81 -23.74 22.76
N GLU A 13 -28.53 -24.10 23.82
CA GLU A 13 -28.35 -23.48 25.13
C GLU A 13 -27.19 -24.14 25.88
N VAL A 14 -26.37 -23.32 26.54
CA VAL A 14 -25.25 -23.77 27.37
C VAL A 14 -25.32 -23.13 28.74
N ALA A 15 -24.64 -23.75 29.72
CA ALA A 15 -24.59 -23.22 31.08
C ALA A 15 -23.90 -21.85 31.12
N VAL A 16 -24.30 -21.00 32.08
CA VAL A 16 -23.60 -19.73 32.35
C VAL A 16 -22.17 -20.05 32.77
N GLY A 17 -21.19 -19.35 32.19
CA GLY A 17 -19.77 -19.61 32.40
C GLY A 17 -19.19 -20.76 31.57
N ALA A 18 -19.97 -21.37 30.66
CA ALA A 18 -19.45 -22.37 29.73
C ALA A 18 -18.34 -21.77 28.84
N ARG A 19 -17.28 -22.54 28.63
CA ARG A 19 -16.16 -22.17 27.78
C ARG A 19 -16.35 -22.72 26.37
N SER A 20 -15.67 -22.11 25.41
CA SER A 20 -15.66 -22.60 24.02
C SER A 20 -15.26 -24.08 23.90
N ARG A 21 -14.35 -24.56 24.76
CA ARG A 21 -13.95 -25.99 24.82
C ARG A 21 -15.08 -26.92 25.22
N ASP A 22 -15.93 -26.51 26.18
CA ASP A 22 -17.00 -27.33 26.72
C ASP A 22 -18.04 -27.59 25.63
N VAL A 23 -18.28 -26.57 24.80
CA VAL A 23 -19.15 -26.68 23.62
C VAL A 23 -18.55 -27.65 22.60
N ALA A 24 -17.27 -27.53 22.26
CA ALA A 24 -16.62 -28.44 21.33
C ALA A 24 -16.67 -29.92 21.82
N GLU A 25 -16.41 -30.15 23.10
CA GLU A 25 -16.52 -31.46 23.76
C GLU A 25 -17.94 -32.02 23.71
N SER A 26 -18.94 -31.16 23.92
CA SER A 26 -20.35 -31.52 23.88
C SER A 26 -20.92 -31.75 22.47
N ILE A 27 -20.22 -31.31 21.41
CA ILE A 27 -20.56 -31.62 20.01
C ILE A 27 -19.95 -32.96 19.62
N GLY A 28 -18.70 -33.21 19.98
CA GLY A 28 -18.09 -34.52 19.77
C GLY A 28 -16.60 -34.58 20.09
N LYS A 29 -16.15 -35.72 20.59
CA LYS A 29 -14.75 -35.96 21.00
C LYS A 29 -13.72 -35.68 19.90
N ARG A 30 -14.06 -35.97 18.64
CA ARG A 30 -13.18 -35.69 17.49
C ARG A 30 -13.02 -34.19 17.25
N LEU A 31 -14.13 -33.45 17.27
CA LEU A 31 -14.10 -32.00 17.09
C LEU A 31 -13.35 -31.32 18.23
N ALA A 32 -13.58 -31.74 19.48
CA ALA A 32 -12.84 -31.23 20.63
C ALA A 32 -11.33 -31.48 20.53
N LYS A 33 -10.93 -32.67 20.07
CA LYS A 33 -9.52 -32.99 19.83
C LYS A 33 -8.92 -32.10 18.74
N ASP A 34 -9.66 -31.83 17.67
CA ASP A 34 -9.18 -31.03 16.54
C ASP A 34 -9.32 -29.51 16.77
N ALA A 35 -10.07 -29.08 17.79
CA ALA A 35 -10.30 -27.67 18.08
C ALA A 35 -8.98 -26.91 18.35
N VAL A 36 -8.89 -25.70 17.81
CA VAL A 36 -7.76 -24.77 17.96
C VAL A 36 -8.21 -23.50 18.68
N ALA A 37 -9.33 -22.93 18.25
CA ALA A 37 -9.94 -21.72 18.80
C ALA A 37 -11.45 -21.75 18.52
N ALA A 38 -12.18 -20.71 18.89
CA ALA A 38 -13.58 -20.52 18.52
C ALA A 38 -13.81 -19.13 17.91
N LYS A 39 -14.87 -19.00 17.13
CA LYS A 39 -15.34 -17.74 16.57
C LYS A 39 -16.68 -17.40 17.20
N VAL A 40 -16.75 -16.28 17.91
CA VAL A 40 -17.92 -15.78 18.63
C VAL A 40 -18.27 -14.41 18.08
N ASP A 41 -19.43 -14.26 17.42
CA ASP A 41 -19.85 -13.01 16.76
C ASP A 41 -18.79 -12.41 15.83
N GLY A 42 -18.16 -13.29 15.06
CA GLY A 42 -17.10 -12.93 14.12
C GLY A 42 -15.71 -12.77 14.74
N ALA A 43 -15.60 -12.65 16.07
CA ALA A 43 -14.32 -12.52 16.77
C ALA A 43 -13.72 -13.88 17.13
N VAL A 44 -12.42 -14.06 16.87
CA VAL A 44 -11.70 -15.29 17.24
C VAL A 44 -11.24 -15.23 18.69
N VAL A 45 -11.56 -16.26 19.47
CA VAL A 45 -11.31 -16.37 20.92
C VAL A 45 -10.71 -17.73 21.28
N ASP A 46 -10.02 -17.76 22.42
CA ASP A 46 -9.41 -18.97 22.98
C ASP A 46 -10.46 -20.04 23.35
N LEU A 47 -10.05 -21.31 23.35
CA LEU A 47 -10.93 -22.40 23.79
C LEU A 47 -11.32 -22.31 25.27
N ASP A 48 -10.46 -21.73 26.10
CA ASP A 48 -10.74 -21.52 27.53
C ASP A 48 -11.47 -20.21 27.83
N ARG A 49 -11.84 -19.43 26.79
CA ARG A 49 -12.64 -18.22 26.97
C ARG A 49 -14.09 -18.57 27.33
N GLU A 50 -14.60 -17.95 28.39
CA GLU A 50 -16.02 -18.02 28.75
C GLU A 50 -16.89 -17.34 27.68
N LEU A 51 -18.03 -17.95 27.41
CA LEU A 51 -18.98 -17.46 26.43
C LEU A 51 -19.82 -16.31 27.02
N PRO A 52 -20.06 -15.23 26.24
CA PRO A 52 -20.89 -14.13 26.69
C PRO A 52 -22.34 -14.59 26.89
N ASP A 53 -23.05 -13.92 27.80
CA ASP A 53 -24.50 -14.08 27.92
C ASP A 53 -25.24 -13.54 26.69
N GLY A 54 -26.39 -14.13 26.38
CA GLY A 54 -27.24 -13.76 25.24
C GLY A 54 -27.14 -14.71 24.05
N GLU A 55 -27.82 -14.38 22.95
CA GLU A 55 -27.72 -15.14 21.69
C GLU A 55 -26.49 -14.64 20.91
N VAL A 56 -25.56 -15.56 20.62
CA VAL A 56 -24.33 -15.29 19.85
C VAL A 56 -24.12 -16.33 18.76
N SER A 57 -23.52 -15.92 17.65
CA SER A 57 -23.04 -16.85 16.62
C SER A 57 -21.76 -17.54 17.09
N PHE A 58 -21.67 -18.86 16.92
CA PHE A 58 -20.57 -19.66 17.44
C PHE A 58 -20.09 -20.68 16.41
N ALA A 59 -18.77 -20.75 16.19
CA ALA A 59 -18.13 -21.79 15.40
C ALA A 59 -16.82 -22.26 16.05
N VAL A 60 -16.58 -23.58 16.05
CA VAL A 60 -15.28 -24.14 16.46
C VAL A 60 -14.34 -24.06 15.28
N LEU A 61 -13.14 -23.48 15.49
CA LEU A 61 -12.09 -23.43 14.47
C LEU A 61 -11.16 -24.64 14.63
N THR A 62 -10.85 -25.26 13.52
CA THR A 62 -9.99 -26.45 13.37
C THR A 62 -8.82 -26.13 12.43
N PRO A 63 -7.82 -27.02 12.29
CA PRO A 63 -6.70 -26.81 11.36
C PRO A 63 -7.10 -26.58 9.89
N LYS A 64 -8.35 -26.85 9.52
CA LYS A 64 -8.87 -26.63 8.16
C LYS A 64 -9.29 -25.18 7.92
N ASP A 65 -9.49 -24.41 8.99
CA ASP A 65 -10.00 -23.06 8.94
C ASP A 65 -8.82 -22.07 8.85
N PRO A 66 -8.80 -21.14 7.88
CA PRO A 66 -7.69 -20.19 7.70
C PRO A 66 -7.38 -19.37 8.96
N GLU A 67 -8.42 -18.94 9.70
CA GLU A 67 -8.24 -18.20 10.96
C GLU A 67 -7.49 -19.01 12.03
N ALA A 68 -7.57 -20.34 12.03
CA ALA A 68 -6.84 -21.18 12.98
C ALA A 68 -5.31 -21.11 12.76
N LEU A 69 -4.87 -20.90 11.51
CA LEU A 69 -3.46 -20.78 11.16
C LEU A 69 -2.86 -19.48 11.73
N GLU A 70 -3.63 -18.40 11.77
CA GLU A 70 -3.21 -17.15 12.41
C GLU A 70 -3.00 -17.34 13.92
N VAL A 71 -3.91 -18.03 14.60
CA VAL A 71 -3.78 -18.38 16.03
C VAL A 71 -2.55 -19.26 16.29
N LEU A 72 -2.29 -20.24 15.41
CA LEU A 72 -1.09 -21.07 15.48
C LEU A 72 0.19 -20.22 15.37
N ARG A 73 0.25 -19.33 14.38
CA ARG A 73 1.43 -18.48 14.13
C ARG A 73 1.67 -17.50 15.26
N HIS A 74 0.62 -16.90 15.81
CA HIS A 74 0.73 -16.06 16.99
C HIS A 74 1.28 -16.82 18.20
N SER A 75 0.81 -18.04 18.41
CA SER A 75 1.31 -18.92 19.48
C SER A 75 2.76 -19.36 19.25
N CYS A 76 3.13 -19.61 18.00
CA CYS A 76 4.50 -19.96 17.64
C CYS A 76 5.46 -18.76 17.80
N ALA A 77 4.97 -17.52 17.65
CA ALA A 77 5.74 -16.31 17.94
C ALA A 77 6.12 -16.23 19.42
N HIS A 78 5.19 -16.56 20.34
CA HIS A 78 5.49 -16.64 21.78
C HIS A 78 6.49 -17.75 22.10
N ILE A 79 6.36 -18.93 21.48
CA ILE A 79 7.31 -20.04 21.65
C ILE A 79 8.70 -19.64 21.16
N MET A 80 8.79 -18.94 20.02
CA MET A 80 10.06 -18.41 19.50
C MET A 80 10.67 -17.37 20.46
N ALA A 81 9.86 -16.43 20.97
CA ALA A 81 10.31 -15.42 21.93
C ALA A 81 10.86 -16.06 23.21
N ARG A 82 10.14 -17.06 23.75
CA ARG A 82 10.60 -17.86 24.91
C ARG A 82 11.92 -18.56 24.62
N ALA A 83 12.04 -19.24 23.49
CA ALA A 83 13.27 -19.91 23.07
C ALA A 83 14.44 -18.93 22.98
N VAL A 84 14.23 -17.76 22.37
CA VAL A 84 15.23 -16.69 22.29
C VAL A 84 15.62 -16.21 23.69
N MET A 85 14.67 -15.94 24.59
CA MET A 85 14.99 -15.50 25.97
C MET A 85 15.80 -16.54 26.76
N ARG A 86 15.55 -17.84 26.56
CA ARG A 86 16.37 -18.91 27.17
C ARG A 86 17.80 -18.93 26.65
N LEU A 87 17.98 -18.63 25.37
CA LEU A 87 19.27 -18.72 24.69
C LEU A 87 20.10 -17.42 24.77
N PHE A 88 19.45 -16.27 24.92
CA PHE A 88 20.04 -14.94 24.87
C PHE A 88 19.61 -14.13 26.10
N PRO A 89 20.41 -14.14 27.19
CA PRO A 89 20.09 -13.40 28.40
C PRO A 89 20.00 -11.88 28.18
N GLY A 90 19.04 -11.24 28.83
CA GLY A 90 18.85 -9.79 28.77
C GLY A 90 18.04 -9.28 27.57
N VAL A 91 17.47 -10.19 26.76
CA VAL A 91 16.58 -9.85 25.65
C VAL A 91 15.39 -9.00 26.09
N GLN A 92 15.10 -7.97 25.30
CA GLN A 92 13.92 -7.12 25.41
C GLN A 92 13.01 -7.37 24.22
N LEU A 93 11.76 -7.73 24.50
CA LEU A 93 10.75 -8.06 23.53
C LEU A 93 9.90 -6.83 23.21
N ALA A 94 9.75 -6.52 21.92
CA ALA A 94 8.87 -5.47 21.42
C ALA A 94 7.54 -6.07 20.92
N PHE A 95 7.35 -6.15 19.60
CA PHE A 95 6.12 -6.66 18.98
C PHE A 95 6.37 -7.97 18.24
N GLY A 96 5.43 -8.91 18.36
CA GLY A 96 5.49 -10.18 17.63
C GLY A 96 4.16 -10.66 17.05
N PRO A 97 3.59 -9.95 16.06
CA PRO A 97 2.32 -10.30 15.48
C PRO A 97 2.43 -11.47 14.48
N PRO A 98 1.33 -12.24 14.27
CA PRO A 98 1.21 -13.08 13.10
C PRO A 98 1.15 -12.25 11.82
N THR A 99 1.51 -12.85 10.70
CA THR A 99 1.39 -12.32 9.35
C THR A 99 0.66 -13.32 8.45
N GLU A 100 0.25 -12.87 7.27
CA GLU A 100 -0.40 -13.72 6.26
C GLU A 100 0.44 -14.97 5.90
N ASN A 101 1.76 -14.89 6.02
CA ASN A 101 2.68 -15.95 5.61
C ASN A 101 3.51 -16.53 6.76
N GLY A 102 3.33 -16.05 7.98
CA GLY A 102 4.13 -16.48 9.13
C GLY A 102 3.92 -15.60 10.33
N PHE A 103 5.00 -15.17 10.96
CA PHE A 103 5.03 -14.24 12.08
C PHE A 103 6.43 -13.64 12.18
N TYR A 104 6.58 -12.59 12.98
CA TYR A 104 7.90 -12.11 13.38
C TYR A 104 7.92 -11.78 14.87
N TYR A 105 9.11 -11.51 15.40
CA TYR A 105 9.26 -10.86 16.70
C TYR A 105 10.39 -9.84 16.64
N ASP A 106 10.10 -8.61 17.05
CA ASP A 106 11.07 -7.52 17.21
C ASP A 106 11.77 -7.66 18.57
N ILE A 107 13.09 -7.81 18.52
CA ILE A 107 13.91 -8.16 19.67
C ILE A 107 15.10 -7.21 19.76
N GLU A 108 15.32 -6.64 20.94
CA GLU A 108 16.63 -6.12 21.30
C GLU A 108 17.37 -7.20 22.08
N SER A 109 18.56 -7.58 21.60
CA SER A 109 19.42 -8.52 22.30
C SER A 109 20.79 -7.88 22.56
N PRO A 110 21.35 -7.99 23.79
CA PRO A 110 22.71 -7.56 24.07
C PRO A 110 23.75 -8.28 23.19
N THR A 111 23.49 -9.56 22.89
CA THR A 111 24.29 -10.34 21.94
C THR A 111 23.52 -10.42 20.62
N PRO A 112 24.07 -9.90 19.50
CA PRO A 112 23.38 -9.93 18.21
C PRO A 112 23.00 -11.36 17.82
N ILE A 113 21.72 -11.56 17.47
CA ILE A 113 21.22 -12.83 16.95
C ILE A 113 21.51 -12.86 15.45
N THR A 114 22.03 -13.98 14.94
CA THR A 114 22.36 -14.16 13.53
C THR A 114 21.60 -15.34 12.93
N GLU A 115 21.53 -15.44 11.61
CA GLU A 115 20.90 -16.60 10.95
C GLU A 115 21.63 -17.92 11.27
N ALA A 116 22.91 -17.86 11.67
CA ALA A 116 23.66 -19.02 12.15
C ALA A 116 23.12 -19.58 13.48
N ASP A 117 22.37 -18.77 14.25
CA ASP A 117 21.74 -19.19 15.49
C ASP A 117 20.39 -19.91 15.28
N PHE A 118 19.81 -19.83 14.08
CA PHE A 118 18.48 -20.40 13.79
C PHE A 118 18.37 -21.88 14.15
N PRO A 119 19.32 -22.78 13.81
CA PRO A 119 19.23 -24.18 14.20
C PRO A 119 19.13 -24.37 15.72
N ARG A 120 19.83 -23.54 16.51
CA ARG A 120 19.81 -23.61 17.98
C ARG A 120 18.49 -23.09 18.54
N ILE A 121 17.94 -22.02 17.97
CA ILE A 121 16.62 -21.48 18.35
C ILE A 121 15.52 -22.49 18.01
N GLU A 122 15.54 -23.05 16.80
CA GLU A 122 14.57 -24.05 16.36
C GLU A 122 14.59 -25.30 17.24
N GLU A 123 15.78 -25.73 17.67
CA GLU A 123 15.97 -26.84 18.60
C GLU A 123 15.40 -26.54 20.00
N GLU A 124 15.56 -25.32 20.51
CA GLU A 124 14.98 -24.92 21.79
C GLU A 124 13.45 -24.80 21.72
N MET A 125 12.91 -24.26 20.62
CA MET A 125 11.46 -24.28 20.35
C MET A 125 10.92 -25.72 20.33
N ARG A 126 11.68 -26.67 19.79
CA ARG A 126 11.29 -28.08 19.70
C ARG A 126 11.10 -28.70 21.08
N LYS A 127 11.98 -28.36 22.02
CA LYS A 127 11.86 -28.80 23.42
C LYS A 127 10.62 -28.21 24.08
N ILE A 128 10.41 -26.89 23.94
CA ILE A 128 9.22 -26.20 24.46
C ILE A 128 7.92 -26.82 23.93
N ILE A 129 7.88 -27.14 22.63
CA ILE A 129 6.72 -27.78 22.00
C ILE A 129 6.50 -29.20 22.54
N ALA A 130 7.58 -29.96 22.76
CA ALA A 130 7.53 -31.31 23.31
C ALA A 130 6.99 -31.36 24.75
N ASP A 131 7.24 -30.32 25.55
CA ASP A 131 6.69 -30.19 26.90
C ASP A 131 5.15 -30.03 26.89
N ALA A 132 4.59 -29.60 25.76
CA ALA A 132 3.15 -29.46 25.52
C ALA A 132 2.40 -28.65 26.59
N GLU A 133 3.06 -27.65 27.18
CA GLU A 133 2.49 -26.79 28.19
C GLU A 133 1.30 -25.96 27.65
N PRO A 134 0.27 -25.71 28.49
CA PRO A 134 -0.88 -24.91 28.09
C PRO A 134 -0.54 -23.43 27.95
N PHE A 135 -1.33 -22.72 27.16
CA PHE A 135 -1.33 -21.25 27.14
C PHE A 135 -2.38 -20.73 28.11
N GLU A 136 -1.93 -20.20 29.24
CA GLU A 136 -2.82 -19.73 30.31
C GLU A 136 -3.03 -18.23 30.21
N ARG A 137 -4.26 -17.83 29.90
CA ARG A 137 -4.64 -16.41 29.89
C ARG A 137 -4.96 -15.93 31.31
N PHE A 138 -4.47 -14.75 31.67
CA PHE A 138 -4.91 -14.03 32.86
C PHE A 138 -4.98 -12.53 32.60
N GLU A 139 -5.72 -11.81 33.45
CA GLU A 139 -5.85 -10.34 33.39
C GLU A 139 -5.33 -9.69 34.66
N ARG A 140 -4.87 -8.46 34.51
CA ARG A 140 -4.47 -7.58 35.60
C ARG A 140 -5.00 -6.19 35.35
N THR A 141 -5.21 -5.42 36.42
CA THR A 141 -5.45 -3.98 36.25
C THR A 141 -4.24 -3.36 35.54
N THR A 142 -4.44 -2.29 34.79
CA THR A 142 -3.37 -1.65 34.03
C THR A 142 -2.16 -1.24 34.90
N ALA A 143 -2.41 -0.83 36.15
CA ALA A 143 -1.35 -0.52 37.11
C ALA A 143 -0.52 -1.75 37.51
N GLU A 144 -1.19 -2.86 37.85
CA GLU A 144 -0.53 -4.13 38.17
C GLU A 144 0.19 -4.73 36.96
N ALA A 145 -0.40 -4.59 35.76
CA ALA A 145 0.17 -5.04 34.50
C ALA A 145 1.50 -4.33 34.21
N ARG A 146 1.54 -3.01 34.40
CA ARG A 146 2.76 -2.21 34.27
C ARG A 146 3.83 -2.67 35.26
N GLY A 147 3.45 -2.91 36.53
CA GLY A 147 4.35 -3.42 37.56
C GLY A 147 4.94 -4.79 37.21
N LEU A 148 4.09 -5.73 36.81
CA LEU A 148 4.51 -7.08 36.39
C LEU A 148 5.53 -7.04 35.25
N VAL A 149 5.28 -6.24 34.23
CA VAL A 149 6.18 -6.12 33.08
C VAL A 149 7.52 -5.45 33.45
N ALA A 150 7.48 -4.48 34.39
CA ALA A 150 8.69 -3.88 34.93
C ALA A 150 9.52 -4.89 35.73
N ASP A 151 8.88 -5.76 36.52
CA ASP A 151 9.54 -6.83 37.27
C ASP A 151 10.17 -7.89 36.33
N LEU A 152 9.51 -8.17 35.20
CA LEU A 152 10.04 -8.98 34.10
C LEU A 152 11.17 -8.29 33.32
N LYS A 153 11.49 -7.03 33.65
CA LYS A 153 12.52 -6.20 33.01
C LYS A 153 12.32 -6.08 31.50
N GLN A 154 11.09 -5.81 31.06
CA GLN A 154 10.71 -5.65 29.65
C GLN A 154 10.33 -4.20 29.33
N HIS A 155 11.33 -3.34 29.07
CA HIS A 155 11.10 -1.89 29.01
C HIS A 155 10.21 -1.44 27.84
N TYR A 156 10.31 -2.07 26.66
CA TYR A 156 9.43 -1.76 25.52
C TYR A 156 7.96 -2.00 25.83
N LYS A 157 7.66 -3.06 26.59
CA LYS A 157 6.31 -3.38 27.01
C LYS A 157 5.81 -2.39 28.07
N VAL A 158 6.67 -1.93 29.00
CA VAL A 158 6.33 -0.84 29.95
C VAL A 158 5.97 0.43 29.17
N GLU A 159 6.81 0.83 28.21
CA GLU A 159 6.58 2.01 27.38
C GLU A 159 5.28 1.89 26.58
N HIS A 160 4.99 0.73 26.00
CA HIS A 160 3.73 0.49 25.29
C HIS A 160 2.50 0.63 26.20
N ILE A 161 2.61 0.19 27.46
CA ILE A 161 1.54 0.40 28.44
C ILE A 161 1.35 1.89 28.73
N ASP A 162 2.43 2.60 29.02
CA ASP A 162 2.41 4.02 29.40
C ASP A 162 1.90 4.93 28.28
N ASP A 163 2.22 4.59 27.03
CA ASP A 163 1.84 5.40 25.86
C ASP A 163 0.43 5.05 25.36
N ASP A 164 0.18 3.75 25.11
CA ASP A 164 -0.92 3.32 24.25
C ASP A 164 -2.02 2.57 25.01
N LEU A 165 -1.64 1.76 26.02
CA LEU A 165 -2.57 0.85 26.69
C LEU A 165 -3.14 1.40 28.00
N LYS A 166 -2.61 2.50 28.55
CA LYS A 166 -3.09 3.11 29.80
C LYS A 166 -4.58 3.50 29.79
N ARG A 167 -5.16 3.66 28.59
CA ARG A 167 -6.58 3.96 28.37
C ARG A 167 -7.52 2.81 28.71
N TYR A 168 -7.01 1.58 28.75
CA TYR A 168 -7.80 0.40 29.09
C TYR A 168 -7.77 0.17 30.62
N PRO A 169 -8.85 -0.34 31.21
CA PRO A 169 -8.91 -0.59 32.67
C PRO A 169 -8.12 -1.83 33.08
N SER A 170 -8.07 -2.85 32.22
CA SER A 170 -7.32 -4.09 32.42
C SER A 170 -6.58 -4.49 31.15
N LEU A 171 -5.48 -5.23 31.34
CA LEU A 171 -4.67 -5.81 30.28
C LEU A 171 -4.55 -7.31 30.50
N SER A 172 -4.47 -8.05 29.40
CA SER A 172 -4.29 -9.49 29.44
C SER A 172 -2.87 -9.93 29.13
N PHE A 173 -2.54 -11.09 29.68
CA PHE A 173 -1.28 -11.75 29.55
C PHE A 173 -1.50 -13.22 29.21
N TYR A 174 -0.51 -13.81 28.57
CA TYR A 174 -0.44 -15.26 28.40
C TYR A 174 0.81 -15.79 29.07
N ARG A 175 0.62 -16.84 29.87
CA ARG A 175 1.70 -17.64 30.45
C ARG A 175 1.85 -18.94 29.66
N GLN A 176 3.09 -19.33 29.41
CA GLN A 176 3.46 -20.66 28.93
C GLN A 176 4.70 -21.11 29.71
N GLY A 177 4.51 -22.00 30.68
CA GLY A 177 5.58 -22.37 31.62
C GLY A 177 6.10 -21.14 32.37
N GLU A 178 7.41 -20.88 32.29
CA GLU A 178 8.03 -19.70 32.90
C GLU A 178 7.83 -18.40 32.11
N PHE A 179 7.41 -18.48 30.85
CA PHE A 179 7.28 -17.31 29.98
C PHE A 179 5.96 -16.61 30.19
N ILE A 180 6.00 -15.28 30.30
CA ILE A 180 4.82 -14.42 30.41
C ILE A 180 4.99 -13.29 29.40
N ASP A 181 3.97 -13.05 28.57
CA ASP A 181 3.96 -11.94 27.61
C ASP A 181 2.65 -11.15 27.67
N LEU A 182 2.77 -9.84 27.45
CA LEU A 182 1.66 -8.92 27.32
C LEU A 182 1.01 -9.13 25.96
N CYS A 183 -0.15 -9.76 25.94
CA CYS A 183 -0.80 -10.18 24.71
C CYS A 183 -2.32 -10.29 24.89
N ARG A 184 -3.07 -9.89 23.85
CA ARG A 184 -4.53 -10.04 23.80
C ARG A 184 -4.97 -11.47 23.47
N GLY A 185 -4.14 -12.20 22.73
CA GLY A 185 -4.44 -13.48 22.11
C GLY A 185 -5.35 -13.33 20.89
N PRO A 186 -6.00 -14.42 20.44
CA PRO A 186 -6.03 -15.74 21.09
C PRO A 186 -4.76 -16.58 20.83
N HIS A 187 -4.62 -17.68 21.60
CA HIS A 187 -3.59 -18.70 21.46
C HIS A 187 -4.17 -20.11 21.29
N ILE A 188 -3.37 -21.01 20.74
CA ILE A 188 -3.67 -22.46 20.69
C ILE A 188 -3.74 -23.01 22.12
N PRO A 189 -4.48 -24.10 22.38
CA PRO A 189 -4.70 -24.57 23.75
C PRO A 189 -3.41 -25.02 24.47
N HIS A 190 -2.44 -25.56 23.74
CA HIS A 190 -1.14 -25.97 24.28
C HIS A 190 -0.06 -26.03 23.20
N ALA A 191 1.21 -25.93 23.59
CA ALA A 191 2.36 -25.88 22.67
C ALA A 191 2.42 -27.09 21.71
N GLY A 192 2.02 -28.28 22.19
CA GLY A 192 2.00 -29.51 21.39
C GLY A 192 1.03 -29.53 20.19
N LYS A 193 0.21 -28.48 20.00
CA LYS A 193 -0.59 -28.29 18.77
C LYS A 193 0.22 -27.71 17.60
N VAL A 194 1.43 -27.22 17.85
CA VAL A 194 2.34 -26.77 16.79
C VAL A 194 2.80 -27.99 16.00
N GLY A 195 2.52 -28.00 14.69
CA GLY A 195 2.91 -29.10 13.81
C GLY A 195 4.35 -28.96 13.32
N ALA A 196 4.60 -27.94 12.49
CA ALA A 196 5.90 -27.66 11.90
C ALA A 196 6.15 -26.16 11.83
N TYR A 197 7.41 -25.74 11.93
CA TYR A 197 7.82 -24.33 11.91
C TYR A 197 9.22 -24.17 11.32
N LYS A 198 9.55 -22.96 10.87
CA LYS A 198 10.87 -22.61 10.33
C LYS A 198 11.20 -21.14 10.55
N LEU A 199 12.41 -20.84 11.03
CA LEU A 199 12.96 -19.48 11.01
C LEU A 199 13.49 -19.17 9.60
N LEU A 200 13.16 -17.99 9.09
CA LEU A 200 13.34 -17.63 7.68
C LEU A 200 14.47 -16.62 7.46
N SER A 201 14.46 -15.50 8.19
CA SER A 201 15.43 -14.41 8.00
C SER A 201 15.44 -13.42 9.17
N ILE A 202 16.45 -12.55 9.20
CA ILE A 202 16.53 -11.41 10.13
C ILE A 202 16.49 -10.10 9.34
N ALA A 203 15.71 -9.13 9.81
CA ALA A 203 15.71 -7.75 9.31
C ALA A 203 15.93 -6.75 10.43
N GLY A 204 16.29 -5.51 10.08
CA GLY A 204 16.29 -4.39 11.02
C GLY A 204 14.88 -3.81 11.17
N ALA A 205 14.50 -3.48 12.40
CA ALA A 205 13.27 -2.76 12.70
C ALA A 205 13.55 -1.61 13.68
N TYR A 206 12.58 -0.72 13.85
CA TYR A 206 12.67 0.38 14.81
C TYR A 206 11.42 0.39 15.68
N TRP A 207 11.60 0.65 16.96
CA TRP A 207 10.48 0.78 17.89
C TRP A 207 9.53 1.88 17.42
N LYS A 208 8.25 1.55 17.25
CA LYS A 208 7.20 2.44 16.70
C LYS A 208 7.59 3.12 15.36
N ASN A 209 8.44 2.46 14.57
CA ASN A 209 9.01 2.98 13.31
C ASN A 209 9.84 4.27 13.46
N ASP A 210 10.31 4.58 14.67
CA ASP A 210 11.15 5.75 14.91
C ASP A 210 12.63 5.43 14.63
N VAL A 211 13.10 5.84 13.45
CA VAL A 211 14.47 5.61 12.97
C VAL A 211 15.55 6.29 13.81
N THR A 212 15.19 7.23 14.69
CA THR A 212 16.13 7.88 15.62
C THR A 212 16.46 6.99 16.82
N ARG A 213 15.64 5.96 17.07
CA ARG A 213 15.83 5.02 18.18
C ARG A 213 16.77 3.90 17.79
N LYS A 214 17.20 3.15 18.81
CA LYS A 214 18.02 1.96 18.63
C LYS A 214 17.32 0.96 17.71
N GLN A 215 18.07 0.45 16.73
CA GLN A 215 17.58 -0.57 15.81
C GLN A 215 17.38 -1.90 16.53
N LEU A 216 16.22 -2.51 16.31
CA LEU A 216 15.83 -3.84 16.77
C LEU A 216 16.13 -4.90 15.70
N GLN A 217 16.26 -6.16 16.12
CA GLN A 217 16.35 -7.31 15.23
C GLN A 217 14.96 -7.94 15.10
N ARG A 218 14.40 -7.91 13.88
CA ARG A 218 13.15 -8.58 13.52
C ARG A 218 13.45 -9.98 13.02
N LEU A 219 13.09 -10.99 13.81
CA LEU A 219 13.24 -12.40 13.42
C LEU A 219 11.95 -12.84 12.73
N TYR A 220 12.03 -13.23 11.46
CA TYR A 220 10.91 -13.79 10.70
C TYR A 220 10.89 -15.31 10.78
N ALA A 221 9.69 -15.87 10.97
CA ALA A 221 9.46 -17.30 10.99
C ALA A 221 8.06 -17.65 10.44
N THR A 222 7.81 -18.93 10.20
CA THR A 222 6.48 -19.43 9.81
C THR A 222 6.14 -20.72 10.56
N ALA A 223 4.84 -21.05 10.63
CA ALA A 223 4.34 -22.26 11.26
C ALA A 223 3.09 -22.78 10.56
N PHE A 224 2.92 -24.11 10.58
CA PHE A 224 1.82 -24.87 9.99
C PHE A 224 1.42 -26.05 10.89
N PHE A 225 0.20 -26.57 10.71
CA PHE A 225 -0.29 -27.73 11.47
C PHE A 225 0.35 -29.05 11.02
N SER A 226 1.02 -29.07 9.87
CA SER A 226 1.73 -30.25 9.37
C SER A 226 3.05 -29.93 8.68
N GLN A 227 3.99 -30.88 8.71
CA GLN A 227 5.25 -30.79 7.96
C GLN A 227 5.01 -30.68 6.46
N LYS A 228 3.98 -31.36 5.93
CA LYS A 228 3.63 -31.33 4.50
C LYS A 228 3.31 -29.91 4.02
N GLU A 229 2.57 -29.13 4.82
CA GLU A 229 2.22 -27.74 4.50
C GLU A 229 3.46 -26.84 4.58
N LEU A 230 4.30 -27.00 5.61
CA LEU A 230 5.55 -26.27 5.71
C LEU A 230 6.47 -26.55 4.51
N ASP A 231 6.66 -27.81 4.14
CA ASP A 231 7.49 -28.18 3.00
C ASP A 231 6.93 -27.62 1.69
N ALA A 232 5.60 -27.58 1.53
CA ALA A 232 4.96 -26.96 0.37
C ALA A 232 5.23 -25.45 0.32
N TYR A 233 5.10 -24.77 1.45
CA TYR A 233 5.39 -23.34 1.57
C TYR A 233 6.87 -23.02 1.32
N LEU A 234 7.80 -23.79 1.89
CA LEU A 234 9.24 -23.59 1.67
C LEU A 234 9.64 -23.85 0.21
N ARG A 235 9.05 -24.86 -0.44
CA ARG A 235 9.22 -25.07 -1.89
C ARG A 235 8.73 -23.88 -2.69
N GLN A 236 7.58 -23.30 -2.33
CA GLN A 236 7.03 -22.13 -3.00
C GLN A 236 7.95 -20.90 -2.85
N ILE A 237 8.52 -20.66 -1.66
CA ILE A 237 9.53 -19.61 -1.44
C ILE A 237 10.76 -19.83 -2.32
N GLU A 238 11.30 -21.05 -2.37
CA GLU A 238 12.51 -21.34 -3.15
C GLU A 238 12.25 -21.19 -4.65
N GLU A 239 11.09 -21.63 -5.14
CA GLU A 239 10.68 -21.39 -6.52
C GLU A 239 10.49 -19.88 -6.79
N ALA A 240 9.95 -19.11 -5.84
CA ALA A 240 9.84 -17.66 -5.96
C ALA A 240 11.20 -16.97 -6.07
N LYS A 241 12.18 -17.37 -5.26
CA LYS A 241 13.55 -16.85 -5.32
C LYS A 241 14.22 -17.14 -6.67
N LYS A 242 14.02 -18.34 -7.22
CA LYS A 242 14.55 -18.70 -8.55
C LYS A 242 13.91 -17.89 -9.67
N ARG A 243 12.65 -17.52 -9.52
CA ARG A 243 11.86 -16.78 -10.51
C ARG A 243 12.04 -15.27 -10.42
N ASP A 244 12.58 -14.76 -9.32
CA ASP A 244 12.76 -13.33 -9.06
C ASP A 244 13.34 -12.59 -10.27
N HIS A 245 12.60 -11.60 -10.77
CA HIS A 245 12.99 -10.86 -11.96
C HIS A 245 14.31 -10.11 -11.82
N ARG A 246 14.77 -9.82 -10.59
CA ARG A 246 16.07 -9.18 -10.33
C ARG A 246 17.22 -10.15 -10.55
N VAL A 247 17.00 -11.42 -10.25
CA VAL A 247 17.96 -12.51 -10.48
C VAL A 247 17.95 -12.89 -11.96
N LEU A 248 16.78 -13.25 -12.49
CA LEU A 248 16.62 -13.67 -13.87
C LEU A 248 16.91 -12.54 -14.86
N GLY A 249 16.46 -11.32 -14.58
CA GLY A 249 16.71 -10.16 -15.44
C GLY A 249 18.20 -9.88 -15.63
N LYS A 250 19.01 -10.08 -14.58
CA LYS A 250 20.47 -9.98 -14.66
C LYS A 250 21.09 -11.15 -15.44
N GLN A 251 20.68 -12.38 -15.15
CA GLN A 251 21.19 -13.59 -15.83
C GLN A 251 20.89 -13.55 -17.33
N LEU A 252 19.69 -13.12 -17.70
CA LEU A 252 19.20 -13.04 -19.08
C LEU A 252 19.62 -11.74 -19.79
N LYS A 253 20.22 -10.78 -19.07
CA LYS A 253 20.65 -9.46 -19.58
C LYS A 253 19.47 -8.66 -20.16
N LEU A 254 18.37 -8.60 -19.43
CA LEU A 254 17.15 -7.90 -19.82
C LEU A 254 17.19 -6.42 -19.43
N PHE A 255 17.67 -6.12 -18.23
CA PHE A 255 17.79 -4.75 -17.73
C PHE A 255 18.95 -4.65 -16.73
N THR A 256 19.34 -3.42 -16.43
CA THR A 256 20.25 -3.10 -15.34
C THR A 256 19.81 -1.82 -14.63
N ILE A 257 20.23 -1.66 -13.38
CA ILE A 257 20.01 -0.44 -12.59
C ILE A 257 21.39 0.06 -12.18
N SER A 258 21.76 1.24 -12.68
CA SER A 258 23.05 1.86 -12.39
C SER A 258 22.90 2.90 -11.29
N GLN A 259 23.70 2.79 -10.23
CA GLN A 259 23.75 3.83 -9.18
C GLN A 259 24.15 5.20 -9.74
N ALA A 260 24.99 5.23 -10.78
CA ALA A 260 25.38 6.48 -11.43
C ALA A 260 24.23 7.14 -12.21
N VAL A 261 23.24 6.36 -12.66
CA VAL A 261 22.03 6.90 -13.32
C VAL A 261 20.97 7.27 -12.29
N GLY A 262 20.81 6.44 -11.26
CA GLY A 262 19.88 6.68 -10.15
C GLY A 262 19.04 5.44 -9.84
N SER A 263 18.75 5.26 -8.55
CA SER A 263 17.90 4.16 -8.09
C SER A 263 16.46 4.30 -8.62
N GLY A 264 15.88 3.19 -9.07
CA GLY A 264 14.53 3.17 -9.63
C GLY A 264 14.43 3.72 -11.06
N LEU A 265 15.55 3.91 -11.77
CA LEU A 265 15.60 4.29 -13.17
C LEU A 265 16.16 3.12 -13.99
N ILE A 266 15.29 2.46 -14.75
CA ILE A 266 15.61 1.20 -15.43
C ILE A 266 16.36 1.46 -16.73
N LEU A 267 17.52 0.82 -16.88
CA LEU A 267 18.23 0.75 -18.15
C LEU A 267 17.86 -0.56 -18.85
N TRP A 268 16.99 -0.45 -19.84
CA TRP A 268 16.61 -1.58 -20.69
C TRP A 268 17.79 -2.01 -21.56
N MET A 269 18.25 -3.24 -21.37
CA MET A 269 19.30 -3.84 -22.19
C MET A 269 18.70 -4.40 -23.48
N PRO A 270 19.49 -4.67 -24.55
CA PRO A 270 18.94 -5.02 -25.87
C PRO A 270 17.88 -6.13 -25.87
N ARG A 271 18.07 -7.18 -25.07
CA ARG A 271 17.10 -8.29 -24.96
C ARG A 271 15.80 -7.87 -24.28
N GLY A 272 15.88 -7.15 -23.16
CA GLY A 272 14.67 -6.65 -22.48
C GLY A 272 13.95 -5.57 -23.30
N ALA A 273 14.71 -4.71 -23.99
CA ALA A 273 14.16 -3.73 -24.93
C ALA A 273 13.43 -4.40 -26.10
N THR A 274 13.89 -5.56 -26.57
CA THR A 274 13.20 -6.35 -27.60
C THR A 274 11.84 -6.84 -27.10
N VAL A 275 11.79 -7.48 -25.92
CA VAL A 275 10.52 -7.96 -25.33
C VAL A 275 9.58 -6.77 -25.07
N ARG A 276 10.10 -5.67 -24.53
CA ARG A 276 9.34 -4.43 -24.34
C ARG A 276 8.75 -3.93 -25.66
N GLY A 277 9.55 -3.84 -26.71
CA GLY A 277 9.10 -3.39 -28.03
C GLY A 277 8.01 -4.29 -28.62
N LEU A 278 8.11 -5.61 -28.46
CA LEU A 278 7.08 -6.55 -28.90
C LEU A 278 5.76 -6.35 -28.15
N LEU A 279 5.80 -6.15 -26.83
CA LEU A 279 4.61 -5.85 -26.01
C LEU A 279 3.98 -4.51 -26.41
N GLU A 280 4.80 -3.47 -26.60
CA GLU A 280 4.34 -2.15 -27.04
C GLU A 280 3.68 -2.23 -28.43
N THR A 281 4.29 -2.94 -29.39
CA THR A 281 3.70 -3.14 -30.72
C THR A 281 2.39 -3.93 -30.64
N PHE A 282 2.36 -5.04 -29.88
CA PHE A 282 1.16 -5.86 -29.72
C PHE A 282 -0.04 -5.05 -29.25
N ILE A 283 0.11 -4.28 -28.17
CA ILE A 283 -1.01 -3.48 -27.66
C ILE A 283 -1.30 -2.29 -28.58
N LYS A 284 -0.29 -1.62 -29.14
CA LYS A 284 -0.49 -0.50 -30.08
C LYS A 284 -1.36 -0.89 -31.27
N ASP A 285 -1.07 -2.03 -31.88
CA ASP A 285 -1.82 -2.52 -33.05
C ASP A 285 -3.27 -2.83 -32.68
N GLU A 286 -3.50 -3.39 -31.50
CA GLU A 286 -4.85 -3.65 -30.98
C GLU A 286 -5.62 -2.36 -30.66
N LEU A 287 -4.94 -1.36 -30.09
CA LEU A 287 -5.52 -0.05 -29.80
C LEU A 287 -5.98 0.67 -31.08
N ILE A 288 -5.18 0.62 -32.14
CA ILE A 288 -5.54 1.22 -33.43
C ILE A 288 -6.78 0.55 -34.02
N LYS A 289 -6.88 -0.79 -33.97
CA LYS A 289 -8.07 -1.53 -34.42
C LYS A 289 -9.33 -1.14 -33.66
N ARG A 290 -9.19 -0.79 -32.38
CA ARG A 290 -10.29 -0.33 -31.50
C ARG A 290 -10.55 1.18 -31.59
N GLY A 291 -9.93 1.88 -32.54
CA GLY A 291 -10.19 3.30 -32.78
C GLY A 291 -9.54 4.24 -31.76
N TYR A 292 -8.49 3.81 -31.06
CA TYR A 292 -7.65 4.73 -30.28
C TYR A 292 -6.74 5.53 -31.20
N GLN A 293 -6.55 6.79 -30.84
CA GLN A 293 -5.72 7.75 -31.53
C GLN A 293 -4.39 7.90 -30.77
N PRO A 294 -3.26 7.50 -31.36
CA PRO A 294 -1.96 7.63 -30.71
C PRO A 294 -1.55 9.09 -30.60
N VAL A 295 -1.05 9.48 -29.43
CA VAL A 295 -0.51 10.82 -29.15
C VAL A 295 0.85 10.71 -28.47
N TYR A 296 1.61 11.80 -28.46
CA TYR A 296 2.89 11.93 -27.75
C TYR A 296 2.91 13.25 -27.01
N THR A 297 3.19 13.22 -25.71
CA THR A 297 3.18 14.41 -24.85
C THR A 297 4.50 14.60 -24.11
N PRO A 298 4.92 15.86 -23.84
CA PRO A 298 6.16 16.14 -23.11
C PRO A 298 6.24 15.43 -21.75
N HIS A 299 7.47 15.24 -21.25
CA HIS A 299 7.72 14.68 -19.91
C HIS A 299 7.66 15.72 -18.79
N ILE A 300 7.70 17.00 -19.14
CA ILE A 300 7.62 18.12 -18.22
C ILE A 300 6.42 18.99 -18.59
N GLY A 301 5.77 19.56 -17.58
CA GLY A 301 4.68 20.52 -17.75
C GLY A 301 4.83 21.68 -16.78
N ARG A 302 4.21 22.81 -17.10
CA ARG A 302 4.14 23.94 -16.15
C ARG A 302 3.45 23.51 -14.86
N LEU A 303 3.95 23.97 -13.72
CA LEU A 303 3.39 23.64 -12.41
C LEU A 303 1.88 23.94 -12.33
N GLU A 304 1.44 25.00 -13.00
CA GLU A 304 0.04 25.43 -13.05
C GLU A 304 -0.90 24.39 -13.69
N LEU A 305 -0.42 23.60 -14.65
CA LEU A 305 -1.19 22.50 -15.23
C LEU A 305 -1.55 21.46 -14.14
N TYR A 306 -0.63 21.21 -13.22
CA TYR A 306 -0.82 20.25 -12.13
C TYR A 306 -1.64 20.82 -10.98
N ARG A 307 -1.58 22.14 -10.75
CA ARG A 307 -2.49 22.84 -9.85
C ARG A 307 -3.93 22.81 -10.35
N THR A 308 -4.12 23.14 -11.63
CA THR A 308 -5.42 23.10 -12.31
C THR A 308 -6.02 21.70 -12.26
N SER A 309 -5.23 20.65 -12.51
CA SER A 309 -5.71 19.26 -12.42
C SER A 309 -5.92 18.77 -10.98
N GLY A 310 -5.21 19.32 -10.00
CA GLY A 310 -5.22 18.84 -8.61
C GLY A 310 -4.21 17.78 -8.30
N HIS A 311 -3.28 17.52 -9.20
CA HIS A 311 -2.14 16.70 -8.83
C HIS A 311 -1.19 17.48 -7.92
N PHE A 312 -1.23 18.82 -7.94
CA PHE A 312 -0.49 19.66 -7.02
C PHE A 312 -1.43 20.53 -6.19
N PRO A 313 -1.26 20.64 -4.86
CA PRO A 313 -0.25 19.97 -4.03
C PRO A 313 -0.64 18.57 -3.54
N TYR A 314 -1.83 18.04 -3.87
CA TYR A 314 -2.34 16.81 -3.26
C TYR A 314 -1.45 15.55 -3.47
N TYR A 315 -0.68 15.48 -4.57
CA TYR A 315 0.29 14.39 -4.84
C TYR A 315 1.74 14.81 -4.64
N ARG A 316 1.98 15.95 -3.99
CA ARG A 316 3.32 16.55 -3.87
C ARG A 316 4.35 15.56 -3.30
N ASP A 317 3.99 14.83 -2.26
CA ASP A 317 4.91 13.89 -1.58
C ASP A 317 5.34 12.72 -2.47
N ALA A 318 4.56 12.41 -3.51
CA ALA A 318 4.84 11.37 -4.50
C ALA A 318 5.37 11.93 -5.83
N GLN A 319 5.64 13.25 -5.93
CA GLN A 319 6.15 13.92 -7.12
C GLN A 319 7.59 14.34 -6.94
N PHE A 320 8.35 14.36 -8.04
CA PHE A 320 9.66 15.00 -8.01
C PHE A 320 9.51 16.49 -7.68
N PRO A 321 10.45 17.10 -6.95
CA PRO A 321 10.38 18.51 -6.64
C PRO A 321 10.20 19.38 -7.91
N PRO A 322 9.38 20.43 -7.86
CA PRO A 322 9.23 21.35 -8.98
C PRO A 322 10.56 22.06 -9.29
N MET A 323 10.85 22.25 -10.57
CA MET A 323 12.00 22.98 -11.06
C MET A 323 11.62 24.43 -11.30
N PHE A 324 12.04 25.33 -10.40
CA PHE A 324 11.81 26.77 -10.53
C PHE A 324 12.90 27.42 -11.40
N PHE A 325 12.50 28.39 -12.22
CA PHE A 325 13.44 29.23 -12.98
C PHE A 325 14.18 30.20 -12.06
N HIS A 326 13.49 30.78 -11.08
CA HIS A 326 14.13 31.67 -10.12
C HIS A 326 15.07 30.87 -9.20
N PRO A 327 16.34 31.27 -9.01
CA PRO A 327 17.32 30.51 -8.22
C PRO A 327 16.89 30.22 -6.78
N LEU A 328 16.14 31.13 -6.16
CA LEU A 328 15.59 30.95 -4.80
C LEU A 328 14.25 30.22 -4.76
N GLY A 329 13.63 29.90 -5.90
CA GLY A 329 12.30 29.30 -5.94
C GLY A 329 12.22 28.00 -5.12
N GLN A 330 13.19 27.10 -5.31
CA GLN A 330 13.23 25.84 -4.56
C GLN A 330 13.44 26.05 -3.05
N ALA A 331 14.24 27.05 -2.65
CA ALA A 331 14.49 27.34 -1.25
C ALA A 331 13.23 27.87 -0.56
N VAL A 332 12.54 28.83 -1.20
CA VAL A 332 11.28 29.40 -0.70
C VAL A 332 10.16 28.36 -0.69
N ASP A 333 10.11 27.48 -1.68
CA ASP A 333 9.16 26.37 -1.73
C ASP A 333 9.40 25.34 -0.62
N THR A 334 10.65 24.96 -0.37
CA THR A 334 11.03 24.08 0.74
C THR A 334 10.64 24.70 2.08
N TRP A 335 10.88 26.00 2.22
CA TRP A 335 10.51 26.78 3.39
C TRP A 335 9.01 26.77 3.66
N LEU A 336 8.22 27.06 2.62
CA LEU A 336 6.76 27.04 2.71
C LEU A 336 6.25 25.67 3.15
N ASN A 337 6.84 24.58 2.66
CA ASN A 337 6.46 23.24 3.07
C ASN A 337 6.77 22.96 4.55
N LEU A 338 7.97 23.34 5.01
CA LEU A 338 8.33 23.20 6.44
C LEU A 338 7.42 24.06 7.33
N PHE A 339 7.01 25.22 6.82
CA PHE A 339 6.06 26.11 7.47
C PHE A 339 4.69 25.45 7.61
N ASP A 340 4.10 25.00 6.50
CA ASP A 340 2.79 24.35 6.45
C ASP A 340 2.79 23.06 7.30
N ALA A 341 3.92 22.35 7.39
CA ALA A 341 4.12 21.17 8.24
C ALA A 341 4.40 21.49 9.72
N LYS A 342 4.54 22.78 10.11
CA LYS A 342 4.94 23.23 11.46
C LYS A 342 6.28 22.63 11.94
N GLN A 343 7.20 22.39 11.02
CA GLN A 343 8.53 21.81 11.28
C GLN A 343 9.66 22.85 11.24
N LEU A 344 9.30 24.12 11.17
CA LEU A 344 10.23 25.22 11.02
C LEU A 344 10.80 25.67 12.37
N THR A 345 12.12 25.63 12.50
CA THR A 345 12.81 26.11 13.71
C THR A 345 13.23 27.57 13.55
N GLU A 346 13.29 28.33 14.65
CA GLU A 346 13.80 29.73 14.62
C GLU A 346 15.20 29.87 14.00
N PRO A 347 16.18 28.96 14.27
CA PRO A 347 17.48 29.03 13.61
C PRO A 347 17.41 28.82 12.09
N ALA A 348 16.58 27.89 11.63
CA ALA A 348 16.34 27.69 10.21
C ALA A 348 15.73 28.96 9.59
N GLU A 349 14.83 29.63 10.33
CA GLU A 349 14.19 30.88 9.89
C GLU A 349 15.23 31.92 9.63
N LYS A 350 16.01 32.23 10.66
CA LYS A 350 17.11 33.18 10.56
C LYS A 350 18.07 32.89 9.40
N ALA A 351 18.36 31.62 9.12
CA ALA A 351 19.25 31.24 8.02
C ALA A 351 18.65 31.55 6.63
N LEU A 352 17.37 31.26 6.40
CA LEU A 352 16.71 31.67 5.17
C LEU A 352 16.64 33.20 5.06
N LEU A 353 16.32 33.91 6.16
CA LEU A 353 16.25 35.38 6.15
C LEU A 353 17.57 35.99 5.67
N ALA A 354 18.70 35.47 6.16
CA ALA A 354 20.02 35.92 5.76
C ALA A 354 20.31 35.61 4.27
N LEU A 355 19.91 34.44 3.78
CA LEU A 355 20.09 34.07 2.36
C LEU A 355 19.32 35.01 1.42
N VAL A 356 18.06 35.30 1.73
CA VAL A 356 17.21 36.18 0.91
C VAL A 356 17.76 37.60 0.92
N ASP A 357 18.17 38.13 2.07
CA ASP A 357 18.73 39.47 2.20
C ASP A 357 20.03 39.64 1.39
N GLU A 358 20.95 38.68 1.48
CA GLU A 358 22.18 38.68 0.70
C GLU A 358 21.92 38.58 -0.82
N TYR A 359 20.95 37.76 -1.23
CA TYR A 359 20.57 37.65 -2.64
C TYR A 359 19.95 38.96 -3.19
N VAL A 360 19.08 39.62 -2.41
CA VAL A 360 18.49 40.92 -2.76
C VAL A 360 19.58 41.98 -2.91
N LYS A 361 20.56 42.02 -2.00
CA LYS A 361 21.71 42.94 -2.10
C LYS A 361 22.55 42.68 -3.35
N ALA A 362 22.85 41.42 -3.64
CA ALA A 362 23.66 41.04 -4.80
C ALA A 362 22.97 41.40 -6.14
N THR A 363 21.64 41.25 -6.20
CA THR A 363 20.85 41.53 -7.40
C THR A 363 20.48 43.01 -7.58
N ALA A 364 20.63 43.85 -6.54
CA ALA A 364 20.42 45.29 -6.63
C ALA A 364 21.41 46.01 -7.59
N VAL A 365 22.52 45.36 -7.93
CA VAL A 365 23.55 45.85 -8.87
C VAL A 365 23.32 45.36 -10.31
N ALA A 366 22.22 44.63 -10.57
CA ALA A 366 21.95 44.00 -11.85
C ALA A 366 21.70 45.01 -12.99
N GLU A 367 22.22 44.71 -14.18
CA GLU A 367 22.15 45.60 -15.35
C GLU A 367 20.85 45.45 -16.15
N SER A 368 20.21 44.28 -16.13
CA SER A 368 18.98 44.04 -16.91
C SER A 368 17.70 44.42 -16.16
N ASN A 369 16.68 44.90 -16.90
CA ASN A 369 15.39 45.29 -16.33
C ASN A 369 14.63 44.12 -15.70
N ASP A 370 14.77 42.91 -16.25
CA ASP A 370 14.11 41.70 -15.74
C ASP A 370 14.66 41.29 -14.36
N GLN A 371 15.99 41.32 -14.19
CA GLN A 371 16.62 41.07 -12.90
C GLN A 371 16.24 42.10 -11.84
N LYS A 372 16.11 43.38 -12.21
CA LYS A 372 15.62 44.43 -11.29
C LYS A 372 14.18 44.18 -10.86
N HIS A 373 13.32 43.74 -11.78
CA HIS A 373 11.92 43.43 -11.46
C HIS A 373 11.82 42.23 -10.50
N GLN A 374 12.57 41.16 -10.77
CA GLN A 374 12.63 39.98 -9.89
C GLN A 374 13.18 40.33 -8.49
N ALA A 375 14.22 41.16 -8.42
CA ALA A 375 14.78 41.63 -7.14
C ALA A 375 13.76 42.48 -6.35
N LEU A 376 13.01 43.34 -7.03
CA LEU A 376 11.96 44.14 -6.39
C LEU A 376 10.81 43.26 -5.89
N ALA A 377 10.36 42.29 -6.69
CA ALA A 377 9.31 41.35 -6.29
C ALA A 377 9.73 40.50 -5.08
N LEU A 378 10.97 40.00 -5.07
CA LEU A 378 11.54 39.28 -3.95
C LEU A 378 11.63 40.16 -2.69
N ARG A 379 12.04 41.43 -2.84
CA ARG A 379 12.07 42.40 -1.74
C ARG A 379 10.66 42.71 -1.20
N ALA A 380 9.66 42.80 -2.08
CA ALA A 380 8.27 43.02 -1.67
C ALA A 380 7.73 41.82 -0.88
N MET A 381 7.94 40.60 -1.38
CA MET A 381 7.62 39.37 -0.64
C MET A 381 8.29 39.37 0.73
N TRP A 382 9.56 39.75 0.79
CA TRP A 382 10.34 39.80 2.01
C TRP A 382 9.78 40.77 3.05
N VAL A 383 9.44 41.99 2.63
CA VAL A 383 8.80 42.98 3.52
C VAL A 383 7.44 42.46 4.02
N ASN A 384 6.65 41.83 3.15
CA ASN A 384 5.37 41.25 3.55
C ASN A 384 5.54 40.10 4.55
N TYR A 385 6.55 39.25 4.38
CA TYR A 385 6.89 38.18 5.31
C TYR A 385 7.28 38.71 6.68
N GLN A 386 8.14 39.73 6.75
CA GLN A 386 8.59 40.33 8.01
C GLN A 386 7.47 41.04 8.77
N ASN A 387 6.55 41.69 8.04
CA ASN A 387 5.43 42.42 8.63
C ASN A 387 4.24 41.52 8.99
N ALA A 388 4.25 40.25 8.58
CA ALA A 388 3.17 39.32 8.91
C ALA A 388 3.21 38.94 10.39
N GLU A 389 2.17 39.34 11.12
CA GLU A 389 1.99 39.03 12.54
C GLU A 389 1.58 37.58 12.80
N THR A 390 1.02 36.90 11.79
CA THR A 390 0.54 35.52 11.91
C THR A 390 1.35 34.56 11.04
N PRO A 391 1.44 33.28 11.46
CA PRO A 391 2.00 32.23 10.64
C PRO A 391 1.38 32.14 9.25
N GLU A 392 0.06 32.26 9.17
CA GLU A 392 -0.68 32.20 7.92
C GLU A 392 -0.34 33.38 7.00
N GLY A 393 -0.09 34.57 7.56
CA GLY A 393 0.36 35.74 6.83
C GLY A 393 1.77 35.56 6.23
N LYS A 394 2.68 34.94 7.00
CA LYS A 394 4.02 34.57 6.53
C LYS A 394 3.96 33.57 5.37
N ALA A 395 3.20 32.48 5.54
CA ALA A 395 2.98 31.48 4.51
C ALA A 395 2.36 32.08 3.23
N LYS A 396 1.39 32.99 3.40
CA LYS A 396 0.75 33.70 2.30
C LYS A 396 1.76 34.52 1.48
N ALA A 397 2.63 35.30 2.12
CA ALA A 397 3.63 36.10 1.42
C ALA A 397 4.56 35.25 0.53
N LEU A 398 5.00 34.10 1.05
CA LEU A 398 5.85 33.16 0.30
C LEU A 398 5.09 32.53 -0.87
N ARG A 399 3.84 32.09 -0.62
CA ARG A 399 2.99 31.44 -1.61
C ARG A 399 2.67 32.37 -2.78
N GLU A 400 2.28 33.62 -2.50
CA GLU A 400 1.99 34.63 -3.53
C GLU A 400 3.21 34.91 -4.42
N TRP A 401 4.40 34.97 -3.83
CA TRP A 401 5.63 35.14 -4.62
C TRP A 401 5.96 33.91 -5.46
N LEU A 402 5.85 32.70 -4.88
CA LEU A 402 6.05 31.44 -5.60
C LEU A 402 5.07 31.26 -6.76
N ASP A 403 3.82 31.68 -6.60
CA ASP A 403 2.80 31.61 -7.64
C ASP A 403 3.11 32.51 -8.83
N GLY A 404 3.87 33.59 -8.59
CA GLY A 404 4.42 34.45 -9.65
C GLY A 404 5.69 33.91 -10.31
N GLN A 405 6.28 32.80 -9.83
CA GLN A 405 7.49 32.22 -10.42
C GLN A 405 7.17 31.16 -11.46
N GLU A 406 7.88 31.18 -12.58
CA GLU A 406 7.79 30.09 -13.55
C GLU A 406 8.44 28.83 -12.99
N ALA A 407 7.67 27.73 -13.00
CA ALA A 407 8.10 26.43 -12.50
C ALA A 407 7.55 25.29 -13.36
N TYR A 408 8.33 24.22 -13.46
CA TYR A 408 7.96 23.01 -14.20
C TYR A 408 8.02 21.79 -13.29
N LEU A 409 7.26 20.76 -13.63
CA LEU A 409 7.23 19.49 -12.91
C LEU A 409 7.38 18.35 -13.91
N LEU A 410 8.15 17.33 -13.54
CA LEU A 410 8.13 16.04 -14.23
C LEU A 410 6.73 15.44 -14.08
N LYS A 411 6.11 15.03 -15.20
CA LYS A 411 4.72 14.56 -15.16
C LYS A 411 4.59 13.29 -14.31
N PRO A 412 3.73 13.28 -13.28
CA PRO A 412 3.43 12.06 -12.51
C PRO A 412 2.36 11.19 -13.18
N MET A 413 1.68 11.74 -14.19
CA MET A 413 0.64 11.10 -15.00
C MET A 413 0.38 11.87 -16.30
N ASN A 414 -0.22 11.20 -17.29
CA ASN A 414 -0.43 11.78 -18.63
C ASN A 414 -1.74 12.57 -18.77
N CYS A 415 -2.72 12.34 -17.90
CA CYS A 415 -4.08 12.92 -18.03
C CYS A 415 -4.10 14.43 -18.31
N PRO A 416 -3.32 15.30 -17.64
CA PRO A 416 -3.44 16.74 -17.87
C PRO A 416 -2.99 17.14 -19.29
N HIS A 417 -2.06 16.39 -19.89
CA HIS A 417 -1.58 16.66 -21.24
C HIS A 417 -2.57 16.18 -22.30
N HIS A 418 -3.19 15.00 -22.10
CA HIS A 418 -4.23 14.50 -23.01
C HIS A 418 -5.45 15.43 -23.00
N ILE A 419 -5.76 16.02 -21.85
CA ILE A 419 -6.78 17.06 -21.75
C ILE A 419 -6.44 18.29 -22.62
N GLN A 420 -5.18 18.74 -22.66
CA GLN A 420 -4.80 19.85 -23.55
C GLN A 420 -4.97 19.49 -25.02
N ILE A 421 -4.71 18.23 -25.41
CA ILE A 421 -4.96 17.75 -26.77
C ILE A 421 -6.46 17.74 -27.08
N TYR A 422 -7.29 17.26 -26.15
CA TYR A 422 -8.75 17.30 -26.32
C TYR A 422 -9.24 18.74 -26.53
N LYS A 423 -8.76 19.70 -25.72
CA LYS A 423 -9.11 21.13 -25.78
C LYS A 423 -8.64 21.84 -27.05
N ALA A 424 -7.67 21.30 -27.78
CA ALA A 424 -7.08 21.96 -28.95
C ALA A 424 -8.07 22.15 -30.10
N GLU A 425 -9.16 21.38 -30.12
CA GLU A 425 -10.18 21.42 -31.18
C GLU A 425 -11.59 21.46 -30.57
N PRO A 426 -12.51 22.24 -31.15
CA PRO A 426 -13.93 22.14 -30.82
C PRO A 426 -14.45 20.71 -31.08
N ARG A 427 -15.35 20.23 -30.22
CA ARG A 427 -15.92 18.87 -30.32
C ARG A 427 -17.44 18.92 -30.43
N SER A 428 -18.02 18.11 -31.32
CA SER A 428 -19.43 17.77 -31.37
C SER A 428 -19.68 16.45 -30.65
N TYR A 429 -20.91 16.20 -30.16
CA TYR A 429 -21.32 14.89 -29.64
C TYR A 429 -21.08 13.75 -30.64
N ARG A 430 -21.00 14.06 -31.95
CA ARG A 430 -20.71 13.10 -33.03
C ARG A 430 -19.24 12.68 -33.09
N ASP A 431 -18.34 13.49 -32.54
CA ASP A 431 -16.91 13.19 -32.49
C ASP A 431 -16.58 12.28 -31.29
N LEU A 432 -17.50 12.17 -30.33
CA LEU A 432 -17.34 11.33 -29.15
C LEU A 432 -17.84 9.90 -29.46
N PRO A 433 -17.11 8.86 -29.01
CA PRO A 433 -16.01 8.93 -28.04
C PRO A 433 -14.64 9.26 -28.68
N VAL A 434 -13.92 10.22 -28.07
CA VAL A 434 -12.52 10.49 -28.41
C VAL A 434 -11.64 9.61 -27.52
N ARG A 435 -10.69 8.87 -28.10
CA ARG A 435 -9.85 7.90 -27.37
C ARG A 435 -8.37 8.21 -27.58
N LEU A 436 -7.74 8.96 -26.69
CA LEU A 436 -6.32 9.32 -26.82
C LEU A 436 -5.45 8.29 -26.09
N ALA A 437 -4.47 7.69 -26.78
CA ALA A 437 -3.58 6.67 -26.21
C ALA A 437 -2.12 7.06 -26.35
N GLU A 438 -1.32 6.79 -25.32
CA GLU A 438 0.11 7.08 -25.29
C GLU A 438 0.85 6.03 -24.47
N PHE A 439 2.02 5.59 -24.95
CA PHE A 439 3.02 4.99 -24.06
C PHE A 439 3.71 6.08 -23.26
N GLY A 440 2.99 6.63 -22.30
CA GLY A 440 3.36 7.85 -21.60
C GLY A 440 4.34 7.56 -20.47
N THR A 441 5.58 8.03 -20.59
CA THR A 441 6.58 7.95 -19.51
C THR A 441 6.33 9.02 -18.46
N VAL A 442 6.16 8.57 -17.22
CA VAL A 442 5.84 9.39 -16.05
C VAL A 442 6.85 9.14 -14.93
N TYR A 443 6.89 10.05 -13.97
CA TYR A 443 7.85 10.03 -12.87
C TYR A 443 7.17 10.19 -11.51
N ARG A 444 7.49 9.30 -10.57
CA ARG A 444 7.01 9.36 -9.18
C ARG A 444 8.20 9.30 -8.23
N PHE A 445 8.12 10.12 -7.18
CA PHE A 445 9.15 10.23 -6.16
C PHE A 445 8.97 9.16 -5.08
N GLU A 446 9.05 7.90 -5.50
CA GLU A 446 9.02 6.74 -4.59
C GLU A 446 10.22 6.79 -3.64
N GLN A 447 9.98 6.46 -2.37
CA GLN A 447 11.03 6.50 -1.35
C GLN A 447 12.08 5.44 -1.65
N THR A 448 13.34 5.73 -1.39
CA THR A 448 14.46 4.84 -1.78
C THR A 448 14.30 3.43 -1.20
N GLY A 449 13.75 3.29 0.02
CA GLY A 449 13.49 2.00 0.66
C GLY A 449 12.32 1.21 0.07
N GLU A 450 11.48 1.84 -0.75
CA GLU A 450 10.33 1.19 -1.40
C GLU A 450 10.66 0.68 -2.81
N LEU A 451 11.78 1.09 -3.40
CA LEU A 451 12.18 0.70 -4.73
C LEU A 451 12.51 -0.79 -4.78
N SER A 452 11.98 -1.49 -5.79
CA SER A 452 12.20 -2.93 -5.96
C SER A 452 12.23 -3.30 -7.43
N GLY A 453 13.45 -3.56 -7.94
CA GLY A 453 13.68 -4.07 -9.28
C GLY A 453 12.89 -3.31 -10.35
N LEU A 454 12.03 -4.02 -11.07
CA LEU A 454 11.09 -3.47 -12.04
C LEU A 454 9.68 -3.22 -11.47
N THR A 455 9.36 -3.81 -10.31
CA THR A 455 8.00 -3.79 -9.75
C THR A 455 7.64 -2.46 -9.09
N ARG A 456 8.63 -1.70 -8.62
CA ARG A 456 8.43 -0.36 -8.02
C ARG A 456 9.64 0.52 -8.35
N VAL A 457 9.40 1.53 -9.19
CA VAL A 457 10.43 2.35 -9.87
C VAL A 457 10.01 3.82 -9.87
N ARG A 458 10.97 4.73 -10.11
CA ARG A 458 10.71 6.18 -10.14
C ARG A 458 10.33 6.68 -11.52
N GLY A 459 10.89 6.11 -12.58
CA GLY A 459 10.54 6.42 -13.97
C GLY A 459 9.97 5.18 -14.63
N PHE A 460 8.77 5.29 -15.19
CA PHE A 460 8.10 4.17 -15.84
C PHE A 460 7.20 4.65 -16.98
N THR A 461 6.96 3.75 -17.92
CA THR A 461 6.05 3.98 -19.05
C THR A 461 4.76 3.23 -18.82
N GLN A 462 3.63 3.90 -19.03
CA GLN A 462 2.31 3.28 -19.00
C GLN A 462 1.72 3.20 -20.39
N ASP A 463 0.97 2.14 -20.69
CA ASP A 463 0.14 2.01 -21.89
C ASP A 463 -1.19 2.77 -21.72
N ASP A 464 -1.05 4.03 -21.34
CA ASP A 464 -2.09 4.90 -20.81
C ASP A 464 -3.04 5.38 -21.92
N ALA A 465 -4.30 5.56 -21.57
CA ALA A 465 -5.25 6.24 -22.44
C ALA A 465 -6.34 6.96 -21.66
N HIS A 466 -6.80 8.05 -22.27
CA HIS A 466 -7.86 8.90 -21.77
C HIS A 466 -8.95 8.99 -22.83
N LEU A 467 -10.13 8.47 -22.48
CA LEU A 467 -11.30 8.54 -23.34
C LEU A 467 -12.20 9.67 -22.86
N PHE A 468 -12.77 10.43 -23.80
CA PHE A 468 -13.73 11.50 -23.54
C PHE A 468 -15.05 11.09 -24.16
N VAL A 469 -16.05 10.89 -23.30
CA VAL A 469 -17.30 10.21 -23.65
C VAL A 469 -18.51 11.03 -23.21
N THR A 470 -19.64 10.85 -23.88
CA THR A 470 -20.92 11.38 -23.38
C THR A 470 -21.42 10.52 -22.21
N ALA A 471 -22.38 11.04 -21.44
CA ALA A 471 -22.96 10.27 -20.32
C ALA A 471 -23.64 8.97 -20.78
N GLU A 472 -24.18 8.94 -22.01
CA GLU A 472 -24.85 7.79 -22.62
C GLU A 472 -23.84 6.68 -23.02
N GLN A 473 -22.59 7.05 -23.28
CA GLN A 473 -21.54 6.15 -23.78
C GLN A 473 -20.73 5.46 -22.68
N ILE A 474 -20.93 5.83 -21.40
CA ILE A 474 -20.06 5.38 -20.29
C ILE A 474 -20.07 3.85 -20.15
N GLU A 475 -21.25 3.23 -20.08
CA GLU A 475 -21.35 1.78 -19.85
C GLU A 475 -20.70 0.97 -20.98
N GLU A 476 -20.95 1.38 -22.23
CA GLU A 476 -20.37 0.76 -23.42
C GLU A 476 -18.83 0.87 -23.40
N GLU A 477 -18.30 2.07 -23.15
CA GLU A 477 -16.85 2.31 -23.18
C GLU A 477 -16.13 1.68 -21.99
N VAL A 478 -16.69 1.70 -20.77
CA VAL A 478 -16.13 0.96 -19.63
C VAL A 478 -16.10 -0.54 -19.94
N GLY A 479 -17.17 -1.07 -20.53
CA GLY A 479 -17.24 -2.45 -20.99
C GLY A 479 -16.16 -2.79 -22.03
N ALA A 480 -16.01 -1.97 -23.06
CA ALA A 480 -15.00 -2.18 -24.11
C ALA A 480 -13.56 -2.15 -23.56
N ASN A 481 -13.31 -1.34 -22.52
CA ASN A 481 -12.02 -1.30 -21.83
C ASN A 481 -11.79 -2.56 -20.97
N ILE A 482 -12.82 -3.09 -20.31
CA ILE A 482 -12.75 -4.41 -19.64
C ILE A 482 -12.38 -5.50 -20.66
N ASP A 483 -13.02 -5.52 -21.82
CA ASP A 483 -12.74 -6.51 -22.88
C ASP A 483 -11.31 -6.40 -23.41
N LEU A 484 -10.74 -5.20 -23.46
CA LEU A 484 -9.33 -4.98 -23.80
C LEU A 484 -8.40 -5.58 -22.74
N VAL A 485 -8.68 -5.37 -21.46
CA VAL A 485 -7.86 -5.96 -20.38
C VAL A 485 -7.93 -7.48 -20.43
N LEU A 486 -9.12 -8.05 -20.59
CA LEU A 486 -9.30 -9.50 -20.70
C LEU A 486 -8.60 -10.10 -21.92
N PHE A 487 -8.62 -9.40 -23.06
CA PHE A 487 -7.85 -9.78 -24.24
C PHE A 487 -6.35 -9.83 -23.96
N VAL A 488 -5.82 -8.82 -23.27
CA VAL A 488 -4.40 -8.77 -22.88
C VAL A 488 -4.04 -9.93 -21.95
N LEU A 489 -4.82 -10.14 -20.88
CA LEU A 489 -4.56 -11.19 -19.90
C LEU A 489 -4.60 -12.58 -20.54
N SER A 490 -5.62 -12.86 -21.35
CA SER A 490 -5.76 -14.14 -22.06
C SER A 490 -4.63 -14.38 -23.07
N SER A 491 -4.21 -13.35 -23.81
CA SER A 491 -3.10 -13.45 -24.78
C SER A 491 -1.76 -13.83 -24.13
N LEU A 492 -1.60 -13.52 -22.84
CA LEU A 492 -0.38 -13.81 -22.08
C LEU A 492 -0.54 -15.00 -21.11
N GLY A 493 -1.66 -15.72 -21.17
CA GLY A 493 -1.92 -16.89 -20.33
C GLY A 493 -2.23 -16.56 -18.86
N LEU A 494 -2.52 -15.29 -18.54
CA LEU A 494 -2.86 -14.84 -17.19
C LEU A 494 -4.35 -15.07 -16.91
N SER A 495 -4.72 -16.32 -16.64
CA SER A 495 -6.12 -16.75 -16.44
C SER A 495 -6.60 -16.67 -14.98
N ASP A 496 -5.69 -16.67 -14.01
CA ASP A 496 -6.03 -16.55 -12.58
C ASP A 496 -6.03 -15.08 -12.16
N TYR A 497 -7.21 -14.47 -12.16
CA TYR A 497 -7.40 -13.10 -11.73
C TYR A 497 -8.72 -12.93 -10.97
N ARG A 498 -8.75 -11.93 -10.09
CA ARG A 498 -9.98 -11.41 -9.49
C ARG A 498 -10.19 -9.97 -9.89
N VAL A 499 -11.45 -9.56 -9.95
CA VAL A 499 -11.83 -8.18 -10.21
C VAL A 499 -12.07 -7.49 -8.89
N ARG A 500 -11.53 -6.27 -8.75
CA ARG A 500 -11.76 -5.42 -7.59
C ARG A 500 -12.34 -4.10 -8.04
N VAL A 501 -13.46 -3.70 -7.45
CA VAL A 501 -14.03 -2.36 -7.62
C VAL A 501 -13.62 -1.53 -6.41
N GLY A 502 -12.71 -0.58 -6.61
CA GLY A 502 -12.23 0.32 -5.58
C GLY A 502 -13.18 1.50 -5.38
N LEU A 503 -13.71 1.62 -4.17
CA LEU A 503 -14.68 2.63 -3.73
C LEU A 503 -14.01 3.66 -2.80
N ARG A 504 -14.65 4.80 -2.60
CA ARG A 504 -14.17 5.86 -1.72
C ARG A 504 -14.38 5.49 -0.25
N ALA A 505 -13.32 5.55 0.55
CA ALA A 505 -13.47 5.39 2.01
C ALA A 505 -14.34 6.51 2.59
N PRO A 506 -15.23 6.18 3.55
CA PRO A 506 -15.97 7.19 4.30
C PRO A 506 -15.00 8.11 5.05
N ASP A 507 -15.35 9.40 5.16
CA ASP A 507 -14.66 10.40 5.98
C ASP A 507 -13.17 10.65 5.63
N SER A 508 -12.77 10.39 4.38
CA SER A 508 -11.41 10.65 3.90
C SER A 508 -11.29 12.01 3.19
N SER A 509 -10.26 12.79 3.53
CA SER A 509 -9.89 14.02 2.82
C SER A 509 -9.17 13.79 1.48
N LYS A 510 -8.94 12.53 1.11
CA LYS A 510 -8.24 12.14 -0.13
C LYS A 510 -9.06 12.44 -1.38
N TYR A 511 -10.39 12.32 -1.32
CA TYR A 511 -11.24 12.31 -2.50
C TYR A 511 -11.70 13.73 -2.89
N VAL A 512 -11.58 14.06 -4.17
CA VAL A 512 -11.99 15.36 -4.73
C VAL A 512 -13.23 15.20 -5.61
N GLY A 513 -14.02 16.27 -5.75
CA GLY A 513 -15.25 16.26 -6.55
C GLY A 513 -16.52 16.27 -5.70
N ALA A 514 -17.68 16.36 -6.36
CA ALA A 514 -18.98 16.37 -5.69
C ALA A 514 -19.40 14.96 -5.28
N ALA A 515 -20.11 14.83 -4.15
CA ALA A 515 -20.53 13.52 -3.63
C ALA A 515 -21.47 12.80 -4.60
N GLU A 516 -22.30 13.54 -5.32
CA GLU A 516 -23.26 13.02 -6.30
C GLU A 516 -22.56 12.41 -7.52
N ASP A 517 -21.45 13.02 -7.97
CA ASP A 517 -20.64 12.49 -9.07
C ASP A 517 -19.96 11.18 -8.67
N TRP A 518 -19.50 11.10 -7.42
CA TRP A 518 -18.94 9.88 -6.85
C TRP A 518 -19.97 8.76 -6.73
N ASP A 519 -21.15 9.04 -6.18
CA ASP A 519 -22.25 8.07 -6.06
C ASP A 519 -22.65 7.51 -7.43
N LYS A 520 -22.71 8.39 -8.43
CA LYS A 520 -22.99 8.00 -9.81
C LYS A 520 -21.87 7.12 -10.38
N ALA A 521 -20.61 7.52 -10.21
CA ALA A 521 -19.48 6.78 -10.74
C ALA A 521 -19.35 5.39 -10.12
N GLU A 522 -19.48 5.28 -8.80
CA GLU A 522 -19.37 4.03 -8.05
C GLU A 522 -20.48 3.06 -8.43
N ARG A 523 -21.73 3.55 -8.48
CA ARG A 523 -22.87 2.74 -8.92
C ARG A 523 -22.66 2.23 -10.35
N THR A 524 -22.22 3.10 -11.26
CA THR A 524 -22.00 2.73 -12.67
C THR A 524 -20.97 1.61 -12.81
N LEU A 525 -19.81 1.72 -12.15
CA LEU A 525 -18.77 0.68 -12.23
C LEU A 525 -19.24 -0.64 -11.63
N VAL A 526 -19.96 -0.60 -10.50
CA VAL A 526 -20.54 -1.80 -9.88
C VAL A 526 -21.58 -2.46 -10.78
N GLU A 527 -22.46 -1.68 -11.41
CA GLU A 527 -23.48 -2.18 -12.33
C GLU A 527 -22.86 -2.82 -13.57
N VAL A 528 -21.81 -2.22 -14.15
CA VAL A 528 -21.10 -2.76 -15.32
C VAL A 528 -20.42 -4.11 -15.01
N VAL A 529 -19.74 -4.26 -13.87
CA VAL A 529 -19.13 -5.56 -13.52
C VAL A 529 -20.18 -6.62 -13.22
N LYS A 530 -21.31 -6.21 -12.62
CA LYS A 530 -22.41 -7.10 -12.24
C LYS A 530 -23.21 -7.57 -13.45
N SER A 531 -23.50 -6.69 -14.41
CA SER A 531 -24.22 -7.02 -15.66
C SER A 531 -23.41 -7.98 -16.53
N ARG A 532 -22.08 -7.92 -16.44
CA ARG A 532 -21.14 -8.82 -17.12
C ARG A 532 -20.91 -10.15 -16.40
N GLY A 533 -21.56 -10.38 -15.25
CA GLY A 533 -21.43 -11.62 -14.48
C GLY A 533 -20.02 -11.90 -13.95
N MET A 534 -19.20 -10.86 -13.76
CA MET A 534 -17.83 -11.00 -13.27
C MET A 534 -17.83 -11.30 -11.78
N ASN A 535 -16.92 -12.16 -11.33
CA ASN A 535 -16.65 -12.34 -9.90
C ASN A 535 -15.82 -11.14 -9.39
N TYR A 536 -16.41 -10.29 -8.55
CA TYR A 536 -15.76 -9.07 -8.08
C TYR A 536 -15.90 -8.86 -6.57
N THR A 537 -14.92 -8.15 -5.98
CA THR A 537 -14.99 -7.59 -4.63
C THR A 537 -15.14 -6.08 -4.69
N ALA A 538 -16.02 -5.50 -3.86
CA ALA A 538 -16.12 -4.06 -3.68
C ALA A 538 -15.32 -3.67 -2.43
N GLU A 539 -14.26 -2.87 -2.59
CA GLU A 539 -13.28 -2.57 -1.55
C GLU A 539 -13.22 -1.06 -1.28
N GLN A 540 -13.53 -0.67 -0.04
CA GLN A 540 -13.52 0.73 0.41
C GLN A 540 -12.08 1.22 0.60
N GLY A 541 -11.79 2.46 0.20
CA GLY A 541 -10.44 3.06 0.33
C GLY A 541 -9.56 2.90 -0.89
N GLU A 542 -9.88 1.92 -1.74
CA GLU A 542 -9.07 1.54 -2.90
C GLU A 542 -9.29 2.43 -4.12
N ALA A 543 -10.22 3.39 -4.12
CA ALA A 543 -10.41 4.33 -5.22
C ALA A 543 -9.19 5.27 -5.46
N ALA A 544 -9.09 5.80 -6.68
CA ALA A 544 -8.23 6.95 -6.97
C ALA A 544 -8.79 8.20 -6.30
N PHE A 545 -8.05 9.31 -6.30
CA PHE A 545 -8.54 10.52 -5.63
C PHE A 545 -9.64 11.27 -6.41
N TYR A 546 -9.72 11.09 -7.73
CA TYR A 546 -10.69 11.74 -8.62
C TYR A 546 -11.87 10.84 -9.02
N GLY A 547 -11.85 9.56 -8.67
CA GLY A 547 -12.92 8.64 -9.04
C GLY A 547 -12.67 7.18 -8.65
N PRO A 548 -13.72 6.34 -8.71
CA PRO A 548 -13.62 4.92 -8.47
C PRO A 548 -12.98 4.19 -9.66
N LYS A 549 -12.54 2.95 -9.43
CA LYS A 549 -11.84 2.16 -10.45
C LYS A 549 -12.13 0.67 -10.36
N ILE A 550 -12.05 0.02 -11.52
CA ILE A 550 -12.03 -1.43 -11.68
C ILE A 550 -10.57 -1.83 -11.87
N ASP A 551 -10.05 -2.62 -10.94
CA ASP A 551 -8.71 -3.19 -10.96
C ASP A 551 -8.76 -4.68 -11.24
N PHE A 552 -7.83 -5.17 -12.06
CA PHE A 552 -7.59 -6.58 -12.31
C PHE A 552 -6.39 -7.04 -11.50
N VAL A 553 -6.67 -7.87 -10.50
CA VAL A 553 -5.65 -8.40 -9.59
C VAL A 553 -5.32 -9.82 -10.05
N VAL A 554 -4.17 -9.97 -10.70
CA VAL A 554 -3.69 -11.23 -11.28
C VAL A 554 -2.87 -11.99 -10.25
N ARG A 555 -3.15 -13.28 -10.10
CA ARG A 555 -2.33 -14.19 -9.33
C ARG A 555 -1.27 -14.80 -10.26
N ASP A 556 -0.01 -14.63 -9.91
CA ASP A 556 1.08 -15.23 -10.67
C ASP A 556 1.19 -16.74 -10.43
N CYS A 557 2.08 -17.41 -11.18
CA CYS A 557 2.28 -18.87 -11.12
C CYS A 557 2.73 -19.42 -9.75
N ILE A 558 3.09 -18.55 -8.81
CA ILE A 558 3.49 -18.91 -7.44
C ILE A 558 2.58 -18.26 -6.40
N GLY A 559 1.39 -17.79 -6.80
CA GLY A 559 0.34 -17.39 -5.88
C GLY A 559 0.37 -15.94 -5.39
N ARG A 560 1.27 -15.08 -5.89
CA ARG A 560 1.29 -13.65 -5.49
C ARG A 560 0.30 -12.83 -6.31
N GLU A 561 -0.34 -11.87 -5.66
CA GLU A 561 -1.31 -10.98 -6.30
C GLU A 561 -0.68 -9.69 -6.81
N TRP A 562 -0.97 -9.35 -8.06
CA TRP A 562 -0.47 -8.16 -8.74
C TRP A 562 -1.64 -7.38 -9.34
N GLN A 563 -1.81 -6.13 -8.91
CA GLN A 563 -2.70 -5.20 -9.61
C GLN A 563 -2.06 -4.82 -10.95
N LEU A 564 -2.74 -5.15 -12.05
CA LEU A 564 -2.32 -4.86 -13.42
C LEU A 564 -3.28 -3.87 -14.07
N GLY A 565 -4.21 -4.38 -14.87
CA GLY A 565 -5.16 -3.58 -15.62
C GLY A 565 -6.04 -2.72 -14.71
N THR A 566 -6.25 -1.46 -15.09
CA THR A 566 -7.16 -0.55 -14.38
C THR A 566 -8.05 0.21 -15.36
N VAL A 567 -9.30 0.43 -14.98
CA VAL A 567 -10.28 1.28 -15.67
C VAL A 567 -10.93 2.18 -14.64
N GLN A 568 -10.84 3.50 -14.81
CA GLN A 568 -11.24 4.49 -13.82
C GLN A 568 -12.18 5.51 -14.45
N LEU A 569 -13.20 5.92 -13.70
CA LEU A 569 -14.21 6.87 -14.19
C LEU A 569 -14.07 8.21 -13.48
N ASP A 570 -13.87 9.28 -14.25
CA ASP A 570 -13.54 10.62 -13.73
C ASP A 570 -14.50 11.69 -14.27
N TYR A 571 -15.27 12.27 -13.36
CA TYR A 571 -16.12 13.44 -13.59
C TYR A 571 -15.45 14.76 -13.19
N ASN A 572 -14.39 14.70 -12.41
CA ASN A 572 -13.73 15.82 -11.79
C ASN A 572 -12.75 16.54 -12.74
N LEU A 573 -11.82 15.84 -13.40
CA LEU A 573 -10.88 16.52 -14.30
C LEU A 573 -11.56 17.26 -15.46
N PRO A 574 -12.61 16.71 -16.12
CA PRO A 574 -13.37 17.48 -17.11
C PRO A 574 -13.96 18.78 -16.56
N LYS A 575 -14.38 18.78 -15.28
CA LYS A 575 -14.87 19.99 -14.60
C LYS A 575 -13.76 21.00 -14.34
N ARG A 576 -12.62 20.54 -13.85
CA ARG A 576 -11.48 21.41 -13.50
C ARG A 576 -10.82 22.08 -14.69
N PHE A 577 -10.88 21.44 -15.85
CA PHE A 577 -10.35 21.99 -17.10
C PHE A 577 -11.40 22.65 -17.99
N GLU A 578 -12.65 22.73 -17.51
CA GLU A 578 -13.78 23.32 -18.25
C GLU A 578 -13.91 22.70 -19.64
N LEU A 579 -13.93 21.37 -19.69
CA LEU A 579 -14.08 20.64 -20.94
C LEU A 579 -15.51 20.67 -21.41
N GLU A 580 -15.66 20.82 -22.72
CA GLU A 580 -16.96 20.93 -23.37
C GLU A 580 -16.99 20.16 -24.70
N TYR A 581 -18.20 19.80 -25.13
CA TYR A 581 -18.57 19.41 -26.48
C TYR A 581 -19.97 19.95 -26.79
N ILE A 582 -20.31 20.12 -28.07
CA ILE A 582 -21.65 20.58 -28.48
C ILE A 582 -22.60 19.39 -28.59
N GLY A 583 -23.66 19.40 -27.78
CA GLY A 583 -24.68 18.35 -27.71
C GLY A 583 -25.63 18.29 -28.91
N LYS A 584 -26.50 17.27 -28.92
CA LYS A 584 -27.59 17.13 -29.92
C LYS A 584 -28.57 18.32 -29.89
N ASP A 585 -28.69 18.95 -28.73
CA ASP A 585 -29.48 20.14 -28.45
C ASP A 585 -28.77 21.46 -28.83
N ASN A 586 -27.57 21.36 -29.42
CA ASN A 586 -26.75 22.50 -29.82
C ASN A 586 -26.29 23.40 -28.64
N THR A 587 -26.25 22.85 -27.42
CA THR A 587 -25.69 23.54 -26.25
C THR A 587 -24.36 22.92 -25.81
N PRO A 588 -23.50 23.63 -25.06
CA PRO A 588 -22.30 23.05 -24.48
C PRO A 588 -22.62 22.05 -23.37
N HIS A 589 -22.06 20.84 -23.48
CA HIS A 589 -22.11 19.78 -22.48
C HIS A 589 -20.71 19.39 -22.06
N ARG A 590 -20.57 18.86 -20.84
CA ARG A 590 -19.29 18.39 -20.32
C ARG A 590 -19.08 16.90 -20.65
N PRO A 591 -17.94 16.49 -21.22
CA PRO A 591 -17.63 15.09 -21.38
C PRO A 591 -17.27 14.45 -20.03
N VAL A 592 -17.38 13.13 -19.95
CA VAL A 592 -16.84 12.33 -18.85
C VAL A 592 -15.54 11.69 -19.32
N MET A 593 -14.56 11.55 -18.43
CA MET A 593 -13.27 10.95 -18.78
C MET A 593 -13.15 9.53 -18.22
N ILE A 594 -12.64 8.61 -19.04
CA ILE A 594 -12.26 7.26 -18.62
C ILE A 594 -10.75 7.14 -18.74
N HIS A 595 -10.10 6.78 -17.63
CA HIS A 595 -8.68 6.46 -17.58
C HIS A 595 -8.50 4.96 -17.68
N ARG A 596 -7.53 4.50 -18.47
CA ARG A 596 -7.26 3.06 -18.56
C ARG A 596 -5.82 2.74 -18.89
N ALA A 597 -5.34 1.62 -18.35
CA ALA A 597 -4.03 1.06 -18.67
C ALA A 597 -4.11 -0.47 -18.52
N PRO A 598 -4.15 -1.25 -19.62
CA PRO A 598 -4.28 -2.70 -19.54
C PRO A 598 -3.04 -3.42 -19.00
N PHE A 599 -1.82 -2.99 -19.34
CA PHE A 599 -0.60 -3.46 -18.70
C PHE A 599 -0.34 -2.75 -17.37
N GLY A 600 -0.72 -1.48 -17.28
CA GLY A 600 -0.31 -0.61 -16.18
C GLY A 600 1.06 -0.02 -16.49
N SER A 601 2.05 -0.23 -15.62
CA SER A 601 3.45 0.10 -15.94
C SER A 601 4.09 -1.04 -16.72
N VAL A 602 4.74 -0.72 -17.84
CA VAL A 602 5.49 -1.68 -18.66
C VAL A 602 6.64 -2.32 -17.85
N GLU A 603 7.32 -1.54 -17.01
CA GLU A 603 8.35 -2.04 -16.09
C GLU A 603 7.75 -3.08 -15.14
N ARG A 604 6.69 -2.73 -14.40
CA ARG A 604 6.04 -3.65 -13.46
C ARG A 604 5.54 -4.90 -14.17
N PHE A 605 4.90 -4.73 -15.31
CA PHE A 605 4.37 -5.81 -16.13
C PHE A 605 5.48 -6.77 -16.58
N MET A 606 6.60 -6.25 -17.08
CA MET A 606 7.76 -7.07 -17.43
C MET A 606 8.33 -7.82 -16.23
N GLY A 607 8.42 -7.18 -15.06
CA GLY A 607 8.84 -7.86 -13.83
C GLY A 607 7.98 -9.09 -13.53
N ILE A 608 6.66 -8.94 -13.66
CA ILE A 608 5.69 -10.02 -13.46
C ILE A 608 5.84 -11.08 -14.56
N LEU A 609 6.00 -10.72 -15.83
CA LEU A 609 6.17 -11.68 -16.92
C LEU A 609 7.46 -12.51 -16.78
N ILE A 610 8.57 -11.90 -16.38
CA ILE A 610 9.81 -12.62 -16.10
C ILE A 610 9.57 -13.68 -15.01
N GLU A 611 8.87 -13.32 -13.93
CA GLU A 611 8.58 -14.22 -12.82
C GLU A 611 7.57 -15.32 -13.21
N HIS A 612 6.51 -14.94 -13.94
CA HIS A 612 5.47 -15.83 -14.41
C HIS A 612 6.04 -16.93 -15.32
N PHE A 613 6.87 -16.54 -16.29
CA PHE A 613 7.49 -17.46 -17.25
C PHE A 613 8.81 -18.06 -16.77
N ALA A 614 9.27 -17.74 -15.55
CA ALA A 614 10.60 -18.12 -15.07
C ALA A 614 11.72 -17.77 -16.08
N GLY A 615 11.57 -16.63 -16.79
CA GLY A 615 12.49 -16.18 -17.82
C GLY A 615 12.40 -16.91 -19.17
N ALA A 616 11.56 -17.95 -19.28
CA ALA A 616 11.30 -18.69 -20.51
C ALA A 616 10.07 -18.11 -21.23
N PHE A 617 10.23 -16.92 -21.81
CA PHE A 617 9.16 -16.23 -22.54
C PHE A 617 8.56 -17.10 -23.66
N PRO A 618 7.29 -16.84 -24.04
CA PRO A 618 6.71 -17.39 -25.26
C PRO A 618 7.59 -17.17 -26.50
N LEU A 619 7.39 -17.99 -27.54
CA LEU A 619 8.21 -17.93 -28.75
C LEU A 619 8.06 -16.62 -29.53
N TRP A 620 6.86 -16.07 -29.56
CA TRP A 620 6.54 -14.77 -30.15
C TRP A 620 7.05 -13.65 -29.24
#